data_AF-A0AAD9PUN0-F1
#
_entry.id   AF-A0AAD9PUN0-F1
#
_cell.length_a   1.000
_cell.length_b   1.000
_cell.length_c   1.000
_cell.angle_alpha   90.00
_cell.angle_beta   90.00
_cell.angle_gamma   90.00
#
_symmetry.space_group_name_H-M   'P 1'
#
loop_
_entity.id
_entity.type
_entity.pdbx_description
1 polymer ?
#
loop_
_entity_poly.entity_id
_entity_poly.type
_entity_poly.pdbx_seq_one_letter_code
_entity_poly.pdbx_strand_id
1 'polypeptide(L)'
;MASSILMFICLVVITMVEKGVCNDLREICVGEETALNCDQLDHATKNHSYLELVWIVTDLKNPGDTKLISYCGKDPNNCSLLSSLNESCFAQRIQVRTLSRGSIYVRQLWKNDALSFSCRLFLQGDKRPLITSVNHLTVTCLSLSTGQDVNLSQASGENRISSETVKDKWWYILQGNGGEKKMAYCNGTKCSSILCSEYKTRMEINGLSLILKKVQLADEGLRVQCKIWRKNDAAPLLFNVLLKHVSANPRTGQSLSFYQRRWSSLSPLIPPL
;
A
#
# COMPACT_ATOMS: atom_id res chain seq x y z
N MET A 1 23.10 69.77 -7.11
CA MET A 1 23.06 68.47 -7.80
C MET A 1 22.70 67.41 -6.77
N ALA A 2 21.48 66.87 -6.87
CA ALA A 2 20.88 65.87 -5.98
C ALA A 2 21.68 64.55 -6.04
N SER A 3 22.12 64.00 -4.90
CA SER A 3 21.37 63.09 -4.00
C SER A 3 20.97 61.78 -4.69
N SER A 4 21.89 60.81 -4.71
CA SER A 4 21.58 59.41 -5.00
C SER A 4 21.38 58.67 -3.68
N ILE A 5 20.11 58.59 -3.28
CA ILE A 5 19.63 57.73 -2.21
C ILE A 5 19.76 56.29 -2.70
N LEU A 6 20.72 55.53 -2.17
CA LEU A 6 20.71 54.07 -2.30
C LEU A 6 20.27 53.49 -0.95
N MET A 7 18.97 53.22 -0.85
CA MET A 7 18.38 52.45 0.24
C MET A 7 19.03 51.06 0.29
N PHE A 8 19.88 50.83 1.28
CA PHE A 8 20.21 49.47 1.71
C PHE A 8 19.00 48.93 2.48
N ILE A 9 18.11 48.28 1.73
CA ILE A 9 17.05 47.45 2.30
C ILE A 9 17.75 46.27 2.98
N CYS A 10 17.75 46.28 4.32
CA CYS A 10 18.01 45.12 5.15
C CYS A 10 16.96 44.03 4.82
N LEU A 11 17.25 43.20 3.83
CA LEU A 11 16.59 41.91 3.65
C LEU A 11 17.10 40.98 4.74
N VAL A 12 16.48 41.10 5.92
CA VAL A 12 16.48 40.05 6.93
C VAL A 12 15.83 38.83 6.29
N VAL A 13 16.64 37.91 5.78
CA VAL A 13 16.20 36.57 5.40
C VAL A 13 15.88 35.85 6.70
N ILE A 14 14.65 36.03 7.17
CA ILE A 14 14.05 35.17 8.18
C ILE A 14 13.93 33.80 7.51
N THR A 15 14.87 32.92 7.83
CA THR A 15 14.73 31.50 7.57
C THR A 15 13.59 31.00 8.47
N MET A 16 12.38 31.09 7.93
CA MET A 16 11.26 30.32 8.48
C MET A 16 11.62 28.85 8.29
N VAL A 17 12.05 28.24 9.39
CA VAL A 17 12.00 26.79 9.56
C VAL A 17 10.51 26.43 9.51
N GLU A 18 10.00 26.20 8.31
CA GLU A 18 8.70 25.59 8.11
C GLU A 18 8.75 24.20 8.76
N LYS A 19 8.16 24.13 9.95
CA LYS A 19 7.81 22.88 10.60
C LYS A 19 6.88 22.12 9.67
N GLY A 20 7.38 21.01 9.14
CA GLY A 20 6.59 19.83 8.81
C GLY A 20 5.47 20.07 7.80
N VAL A 21 5.85 20.33 6.55
CA VAL A 21 4.98 19.93 5.44
C VAL A 21 4.86 18.41 5.52
N CYS A 22 3.71 17.90 5.96
CA CYS A 22 3.27 16.55 5.63
C CYS A 22 3.15 16.49 4.12
N ASN A 23 4.26 16.26 3.42
CA ASN A 23 4.20 15.86 2.02
C ASN A 23 3.30 14.64 1.99
N ASP A 24 2.26 14.70 1.17
CA ASP A 24 1.38 13.58 0.89
C ASP A 24 2.26 12.51 0.20
N LEU A 25 2.97 11.71 1.01
CA LEU A 25 3.92 10.66 0.61
C LEU A 25 3.22 9.47 -0.05
N ARG A 26 2.02 9.68 -0.60
CA ARG A 26 1.21 8.66 -1.25
C ARG A 26 1.70 8.47 -2.68
N GLU A 27 2.79 7.74 -2.82
CA GLU A 27 3.19 7.25 -4.13
C GLU A 27 2.48 5.91 -4.40
N ILE A 28 1.78 5.79 -5.53
CA ILE A 28 1.23 4.50 -5.94
C ILE A 28 2.40 3.59 -6.34
N CYS A 29 2.44 2.38 -5.79
CA CYS A 29 3.45 1.36 -6.08
C CYS A 29 3.31 0.81 -7.51
N VAL A 30 3.79 1.55 -8.51
CA VAL A 30 3.85 1.02 -9.88
C VAL A 30 4.89 -0.10 -9.94
N GLY A 31 4.52 -1.19 -10.59
CA GLY A 31 5.39 -2.34 -10.80
C GLY A 31 5.55 -3.23 -9.58
N GLU A 32 4.83 -3.00 -8.48
CA GLU A 32 4.78 -3.95 -7.37
C GLU A 32 3.67 -4.98 -7.60
N GLU A 33 4.00 -6.24 -7.34
CA GLU A 33 3.05 -7.33 -7.46
C GLU A 33 2.28 -7.50 -6.15
N THR A 34 0.96 -7.61 -6.24
CA THR A 34 0.06 -7.74 -5.09
C THR A 34 -0.79 -8.99 -5.23
N ALA A 35 -0.79 -9.84 -4.21
CA ALA A 35 -1.68 -10.99 -4.15
C ALA A 35 -3.09 -10.52 -3.82
N LEU A 36 -4.06 -10.92 -4.65
CA LEU A 36 -5.47 -10.75 -4.40
C LEU A 36 -6.07 -12.12 -4.09
N ASN A 37 -6.62 -12.24 -2.88
CA ASN A 37 -7.27 -13.44 -2.40
C ASN A 37 -8.78 -13.29 -2.54
N CYS A 38 -9.47 -14.40 -2.82
CA CYS A 38 -10.92 -14.42 -2.84
C CYS A 38 -11.43 -14.77 -1.44
N ASP A 39 -12.01 -13.80 -0.74
CA ASP A 39 -12.64 -14.06 0.55
C ASP A 39 -13.75 -15.12 0.38
N GLN A 40 -14.05 -15.90 1.42
CA GLN A 40 -15.03 -17.00 1.42
C GLN A 40 -14.68 -18.25 0.58
N LEU A 41 -13.67 -18.23 -0.30
CA LEU A 41 -13.30 -19.41 -1.10
C LEU A 41 -12.97 -20.62 -0.24
N ASP A 42 -12.17 -20.44 0.82
CA ASP A 42 -11.79 -21.51 1.74
C ASP A 42 -13.00 -22.12 2.45
N HIS A 43 -13.97 -21.29 2.82
CA HIS A 43 -15.19 -21.74 3.48
C HIS A 43 -16.08 -22.53 2.50
N ALA A 44 -16.27 -22.02 1.28
CA ALA A 44 -17.04 -22.69 0.24
C ALA A 44 -16.42 -24.03 -0.19
N THR A 45 -15.09 -24.08 -0.33
CA THR A 45 -14.36 -25.31 -0.66
C THR A 45 -14.51 -26.36 0.43
N LYS A 46 -14.35 -25.97 1.71
CA LYS A 46 -14.51 -26.90 2.85
C LYS A 46 -15.95 -27.40 2.99
N ASN A 47 -16.93 -26.57 2.67
CA ASN A 47 -18.35 -26.92 2.75
C ASN A 47 -18.86 -27.61 1.48
N HIS A 48 -17.98 -27.94 0.52
CA HIS A 48 -18.33 -28.59 -0.75
C HIS A 48 -19.41 -27.86 -1.56
N SER A 49 -19.56 -26.54 -1.36
CA SER A 49 -20.53 -25.72 -2.08
C SER A 49 -19.92 -24.99 -3.27
N TYR A 50 -18.60 -25.05 -3.44
CA TYR A 50 -17.89 -24.40 -4.54
C TYR A 50 -18.24 -24.99 -5.93
N LEU A 51 -18.46 -24.12 -6.92
CA LEU A 51 -18.61 -24.51 -8.33
C LEU A 51 -17.54 -23.93 -9.23
N GLU A 52 -17.38 -22.61 -9.21
CA GLU A 52 -16.43 -21.89 -10.06
C GLU A 52 -16.06 -20.54 -9.44
N LEU A 53 -14.91 -20.01 -9.85
CA LEU A 53 -14.39 -18.72 -9.42
C LEU A 53 -13.96 -17.90 -10.62
N VAL A 54 -14.30 -16.61 -10.60
CA VAL A 54 -13.90 -15.68 -11.65
C VAL A 54 -13.33 -14.40 -11.04
N TRP A 55 -12.19 -13.97 -11.57
CA TRP A 55 -11.63 -12.64 -11.28
C TRP A 55 -11.97 -11.66 -12.39
N ILE A 56 -12.30 -10.44 -11.99
CA ILE A 56 -12.75 -9.38 -12.89
C ILE A 56 -12.03 -8.10 -12.56
N VAL A 57 -11.57 -7.38 -13.59
CA VAL A 57 -11.10 -6.00 -13.48
C VAL A 57 -12.18 -5.06 -13.98
N THR A 58 -12.30 -3.91 -13.33
CA THR A 58 -13.17 -2.80 -13.73
C THR A 58 -12.41 -1.48 -13.62
N ASP A 59 -12.55 -0.64 -14.64
CA ASP A 59 -12.07 0.74 -14.57
C ASP A 59 -13.03 1.57 -13.70
N LEU A 60 -12.52 2.19 -12.63
CA LEU A 60 -13.36 3.00 -11.75
C LEU A 60 -13.75 4.34 -12.37
N LYS A 61 -12.99 4.83 -13.35
CA LYS A 61 -13.33 6.06 -14.10
C LYS A 61 -14.41 5.77 -15.15
N ASN A 62 -14.40 4.56 -15.72
CA ASN A 62 -15.37 4.09 -16.70
C ASN A 62 -15.97 2.74 -16.25
N PRO A 63 -16.96 2.71 -15.34
CA PRO A 63 -17.46 1.46 -14.75
C PRO A 63 -18.04 0.43 -15.74
N GLY A 64 -18.38 0.86 -16.97
CA GLY A 64 -18.78 -0.04 -18.05
C GLY A 64 -17.62 -0.86 -18.64
N ASP A 65 -16.39 -0.41 -18.45
CA ASP A 65 -15.18 -1.10 -18.92
C ASP A 65 -14.78 -2.17 -17.89
N THR A 66 -15.21 -3.40 -18.16
CA THR A 66 -14.90 -4.57 -17.33
C THR A 66 -14.40 -5.74 -18.16
N LYS A 67 -13.47 -6.51 -17.61
CA LYS A 67 -12.92 -7.71 -18.25
C LYS A 67 -12.71 -8.84 -17.26
N LEU A 68 -12.96 -10.06 -17.72
CA LEU A 68 -12.59 -11.27 -17.02
C LEU A 68 -11.06 -11.45 -17.11
N ILE A 69 -10.46 -11.78 -15.98
CA ILE A 69 -9.01 -11.92 -15.82
C ILE A 69 -8.62 -13.39 -15.79
N SER A 70 -9.25 -14.14 -14.89
CA SER A 70 -8.98 -15.56 -14.68
C SER A 70 -10.26 -16.31 -14.36
N TYR A 71 -10.25 -17.59 -14.71
CA TYR A 71 -11.32 -18.53 -14.44
C TYR A 71 -10.75 -19.77 -13.76
N CYS A 72 -11.41 -20.22 -12.70
CA CYS A 72 -11.17 -21.52 -12.08
C CYS A 72 -12.49 -22.29 -12.16
N GLY A 73 -12.45 -23.50 -12.72
CA GLY A 73 -13.60 -24.40 -12.77
C GLY A 73 -13.84 -25.07 -11.41
N LYS A 74 -14.21 -26.35 -11.41
CA LYS A 74 -14.51 -27.09 -10.17
C LYS A 74 -13.30 -27.29 -9.24
N ASP A 75 -12.08 -27.20 -9.76
CA ASP A 75 -10.86 -27.23 -8.96
C ASP A 75 -10.31 -25.80 -8.78
N PRO A 76 -10.38 -25.23 -7.57
CA PRO A 76 -9.88 -23.88 -7.31
C PRO A 76 -8.35 -23.80 -7.37
N ASN A 77 -7.62 -24.91 -7.49
CA ASN A 77 -6.17 -24.89 -7.68
C ASN A 77 -5.76 -24.82 -9.16
N ASN A 78 -6.69 -25.07 -10.08
CA ASN A 78 -6.43 -25.06 -11.50
C ASN A 78 -7.16 -23.89 -12.17
N CYS A 79 -6.48 -22.74 -12.17
CA CYS A 79 -7.00 -21.48 -12.70
C CYS A 79 -6.25 -21.08 -13.97
N SER A 80 -6.99 -20.67 -14.99
CA SER A 80 -6.44 -20.17 -16.26
C SER A 80 -6.61 -18.66 -16.36
N LEU A 81 -5.57 -17.97 -16.86
CA LEU A 81 -5.71 -16.60 -17.33
C LEU A 81 -6.49 -16.59 -18.64
N LEU A 82 -7.35 -15.60 -18.82
CA LEU A 82 -8.18 -15.47 -20.01
C LEU A 82 -7.52 -14.53 -21.02
N SER A 83 -7.50 -14.94 -22.29
CA SER A 83 -6.92 -14.14 -23.40
C SER A 83 -7.62 -12.79 -23.57
N SER A 84 -8.89 -12.69 -23.15
CA SER A 84 -9.69 -11.45 -23.17
C SER A 84 -9.04 -10.28 -22.44
N LEU A 85 -8.13 -10.54 -21.49
CA LEU A 85 -7.35 -9.50 -20.84
C LEU A 85 -6.34 -8.87 -21.82
N ASN A 86 -5.62 -9.70 -22.58
CA ASN A 86 -4.58 -9.27 -23.52
C ASN A 86 -5.15 -8.49 -24.72
N GLU A 87 -6.40 -8.77 -25.08
CA GLU A 87 -7.13 -8.10 -26.17
C GLU A 87 -7.82 -6.80 -25.71
N SER A 88 -7.68 -6.43 -24.44
CA SER A 88 -8.38 -5.28 -23.85
C SER A 88 -7.46 -4.09 -23.58
N CYS A 89 -8.06 -2.92 -23.30
CA CYS A 89 -7.32 -1.75 -22.82
C CYS A 89 -6.55 -1.98 -21.51
N PHE A 90 -6.86 -3.05 -20.77
CA PHE A 90 -6.15 -3.40 -19.53
C PHE A 90 -4.80 -4.08 -19.79
N ALA A 91 -4.54 -4.63 -20.99
CA ALA A 91 -3.31 -5.35 -21.31
C ALA A 91 -2.03 -4.52 -21.10
N GLN A 92 -2.11 -3.20 -21.35
CA GLN A 92 -0.99 -2.28 -21.17
C GLN A 92 -0.93 -1.67 -19.77
N ARG A 93 -1.98 -1.89 -18.95
CA ARG A 93 -2.18 -1.25 -17.64
C ARG A 93 -1.84 -2.19 -16.50
N ILE A 94 -2.03 -3.50 -16.69
CA ILE A 94 -1.77 -4.52 -15.67
C ILE A 94 -1.10 -5.76 -16.26
N GLN A 95 -0.32 -6.44 -15.42
CA GLN A 95 0.10 -7.82 -15.65
C GLN A 95 -0.53 -8.69 -14.56
N VAL A 96 -0.99 -9.87 -14.94
CA VAL A 96 -1.62 -10.81 -14.02
C VAL A 96 -1.03 -12.20 -14.20
N ARG A 97 -0.83 -12.90 -13.09
CA ARG A 97 -0.58 -14.35 -13.08
C ARG A 97 -1.45 -15.05 -12.05
N THR A 98 -1.85 -16.29 -12.31
CA THR A 98 -2.63 -17.11 -11.39
C THR A 98 -1.75 -17.74 -10.30
N LEU A 99 -2.38 -18.04 -9.17
CA LEU A 99 -1.84 -18.86 -8.10
C LEU A 99 -2.71 -20.10 -7.87
N SER A 100 -2.18 -21.02 -7.06
CA SER A 100 -3.02 -22.03 -6.40
C SER A 100 -4.10 -21.38 -5.54
N ARG A 101 -5.20 -22.11 -5.31
CA ARG A 101 -6.32 -21.69 -4.44
C ARG A 101 -6.98 -20.38 -4.89
N GLY A 102 -7.26 -20.24 -6.18
CA GLY A 102 -8.13 -19.20 -6.72
C GLY A 102 -7.63 -17.78 -6.56
N SER A 103 -6.37 -17.59 -6.19
CA SER A 103 -5.76 -16.28 -5.96
C SER A 103 -5.06 -15.79 -7.23
N ILE A 104 -4.91 -14.48 -7.37
CA ILE A 104 -4.16 -13.88 -8.48
C ILE A 104 -3.11 -12.92 -7.97
N TYR A 105 -2.01 -12.81 -8.68
CA TYR A 105 -1.05 -11.73 -8.50
C TYR A 105 -1.27 -10.70 -9.58
N VAL A 106 -1.45 -9.44 -9.16
CA VAL A 106 -1.62 -8.31 -10.08
C VAL A 106 -0.48 -7.34 -9.90
N ARG A 107 0.10 -6.92 -11.02
CA ARG A 107 1.11 -5.88 -11.10
C ARG A 107 0.54 -4.71 -11.91
N GLN A 108 0.42 -3.56 -11.28
CA GLN A 108 -0.02 -2.33 -11.96
C GLN A 108 1.15 -1.69 -12.70
N LEU A 109 0.95 -1.33 -13.95
CA LEU A 109 1.99 -0.75 -14.79
C LEU A 109 1.89 0.78 -14.88
N TRP A 110 0.76 1.38 -14.50
CA TRP A 110 0.49 2.82 -14.67
C TRP A 110 0.35 3.56 -13.34
N LYS A 111 1.08 4.67 -13.20
CA LYS A 111 1.01 5.59 -12.04
C LYS A 111 -0.32 6.33 -12.12
N ASN A 112 -1.21 6.15 -11.13
CA ASN A 112 -2.58 6.72 -11.07
C ASN A 112 -3.67 5.96 -11.81
N ASP A 113 -3.46 4.67 -12.04
CA ASP A 113 -4.55 3.82 -12.49
C ASP A 113 -5.54 3.53 -11.34
N ALA A 114 -6.83 3.73 -11.61
CA ALA A 114 -7.92 3.55 -10.67
C ALA A 114 -8.69 2.29 -11.06
N LEU A 115 -8.12 1.13 -10.75
CA LEU A 115 -8.70 -0.16 -11.05
C LEU A 115 -9.30 -0.81 -9.82
N SER A 116 -10.42 -1.49 -10.04
CA SER A 116 -11.07 -2.36 -9.05
C SER A 116 -11.01 -3.80 -9.52
N PHE A 117 -10.68 -4.70 -8.59
CA PHE A 117 -10.64 -6.13 -8.83
C PHE A 117 -11.67 -6.81 -7.95
N SER A 118 -12.55 -7.60 -8.56
CA SER A 118 -13.56 -8.35 -7.83
C SER A 118 -13.42 -9.84 -8.07
N CYS A 119 -13.58 -10.61 -7.00
CA CYS A 119 -13.75 -12.05 -7.07
C CYS A 119 -15.25 -12.36 -7.07
N ARG A 120 -15.69 -13.19 -8.00
CA ARG A 120 -17.03 -13.76 -8.07
C ARG A 120 -16.96 -15.25 -7.82
N LEU A 121 -17.60 -15.69 -6.74
CA LEU A 121 -17.66 -17.07 -6.32
C LEU A 121 -19.05 -17.63 -6.64
N PHE A 122 -19.13 -18.66 -7.46
CA PHE A 122 -20.38 -19.34 -7.76
C PHE A 122 -20.50 -20.57 -6.87
N LEU A 123 -21.66 -20.70 -6.24
CA LEU A 123 -21.96 -21.75 -5.27
C LEU A 123 -23.09 -22.65 -5.76
N GLN A 124 -23.07 -23.90 -5.35
CA GLN A 124 -24.08 -24.89 -5.72
C GLN A 124 -25.45 -24.49 -5.15
N GLY A 125 -26.46 -24.44 -6.03
CA GLY A 125 -27.82 -24.07 -5.67
C GLY A 125 -28.11 -22.56 -5.72
N ASP A 126 -27.07 -21.72 -5.81
CA ASP A 126 -27.23 -20.27 -5.89
C ASP A 126 -27.41 -19.79 -7.34
N LYS A 127 -28.37 -18.89 -7.55
CA LYS A 127 -28.64 -18.30 -8.87
C LYS A 127 -27.71 -17.14 -9.25
N ARG A 128 -27.01 -16.56 -8.26
CA ARG A 128 -26.14 -15.41 -8.45
C ARG A 128 -24.80 -15.66 -7.77
N PRO A 129 -23.68 -15.22 -8.38
CA PRO A 129 -22.38 -15.32 -7.73
C PRO A 129 -22.31 -14.41 -6.51
N LEU A 130 -21.63 -14.90 -5.47
CA LEU A 130 -21.23 -14.09 -4.34
C LEU A 130 -20.03 -13.24 -4.74
N ILE A 131 -20.17 -11.91 -4.68
CA ILE A 131 -19.04 -11.00 -4.81
C ILE A 131 -18.40 -10.91 -3.42
N THR A 132 -17.20 -11.47 -3.27
CA THR A 132 -16.63 -11.69 -1.95
C THR A 132 -15.58 -10.66 -1.55
N SER A 133 -14.98 -9.96 -2.51
CA SER A 133 -13.97 -8.94 -2.26
C SER A 133 -13.95 -7.87 -3.36
N VAL A 134 -13.77 -6.60 -3.01
CA VAL A 134 -13.52 -5.50 -3.94
C VAL A 134 -12.18 -4.85 -3.58
N ASN A 135 -11.16 -5.13 -4.39
CA ASN A 135 -9.81 -4.63 -4.21
C ASN A 135 -9.61 -3.36 -5.03
N HIS A 136 -9.41 -2.22 -4.36
CA HIS A 136 -8.88 -1.02 -5.01
C HIS A 136 -7.36 -1.16 -5.09
N LEU A 137 -6.81 -1.29 -6.30
CA LEU A 137 -5.39 -1.68 -6.46
C LEU A 137 -4.38 -0.57 -6.14
N THR A 138 -4.80 0.54 -5.53
CA THR A 138 -3.86 1.59 -5.09
C THR A 138 -3.09 1.11 -3.87
N VAL A 139 -2.06 0.29 -4.10
CA VAL A 139 -1.04 0.01 -3.09
C VAL A 139 -0.24 1.29 -2.89
N THR A 140 -0.31 1.86 -1.70
CA THR A 140 0.52 3.02 -1.35
C THR A 140 1.91 2.54 -0.98
N CYS A 141 2.92 3.05 -1.68
CA CYS A 141 4.33 2.87 -1.35
C CYS A 141 4.78 3.99 -0.43
N LEU A 142 5.43 3.63 0.66
CA LEU A 142 6.01 4.56 1.60
C LEU A 142 7.54 4.46 1.55
N SER A 143 8.16 5.63 1.46
CA SER A 143 9.59 5.82 1.67
C SER A 143 9.76 6.58 2.98
N LEU A 144 10.37 5.93 3.97
CA LEU A 144 10.46 6.43 5.35
C LEU A 144 11.91 6.44 5.83
N SER A 145 12.18 7.15 6.91
CA SER A 145 13.45 7.12 7.62
C SER A 145 13.31 6.46 8.98
N THR A 146 14.36 5.80 9.45
CA THR A 146 14.35 5.15 10.77
C THR A 146 14.03 6.13 11.90
N GLY A 147 13.22 5.69 12.86
CA GLY A 147 12.78 6.48 14.00
C GLY A 147 11.56 7.36 13.73
N GLN A 148 11.07 7.44 12.49
CA GLN A 148 9.81 8.12 12.18
C GLN A 148 8.61 7.31 12.70
N ASP A 149 7.55 8.01 13.08
CA ASP A 149 6.22 7.44 13.31
C ASP A 149 5.37 7.68 12.06
N VAL A 150 4.59 6.68 11.65
CA VAL A 150 3.78 6.74 10.42
C VAL A 150 2.35 6.27 10.66
N ASN A 151 1.39 7.04 10.16
CA ASN A 151 -0.03 6.69 10.17
C ASN A 151 -0.37 5.90 8.90
N LEU A 152 -0.49 4.58 9.02
CA LEU A 152 -0.75 3.65 7.92
C LEU A 152 -2.19 3.80 7.37
N SER A 153 -3.11 4.23 8.22
CA SER A 153 -4.49 4.56 7.83
C SER A 153 -4.58 5.77 6.92
N GLN A 154 -3.80 6.80 7.22
CA GLN A 154 -3.69 7.96 6.35
C GLN A 154 -2.97 7.62 5.04
N ALA A 155 -1.87 6.86 5.11
CA ALA A 155 -1.11 6.45 3.93
C ALA A 155 -1.94 5.61 2.94
N SER A 156 -2.72 4.64 3.44
CA SER A 156 -3.63 3.85 2.60
C SER A 156 -4.80 4.66 2.04
N GLY A 157 -5.14 5.79 2.67
CA GLY A 157 -6.32 6.60 2.34
C GLY A 157 -7.64 5.98 2.81
N GLU A 158 -7.59 4.89 3.58
CA GLU A 158 -8.78 4.22 4.11
C GLU A 158 -9.48 5.07 5.18
N ASN A 159 -8.73 5.98 5.84
CA ASN A 159 -9.28 6.95 6.78
C ASN A 159 -10.32 7.92 6.17
N ARG A 160 -10.45 7.96 4.84
CA ARG A 160 -11.51 8.70 4.14
C ARG A 160 -12.87 8.01 4.21
N ILE A 161 -12.90 6.73 4.59
CA ILE A 161 -14.14 6.01 4.84
C ILE A 161 -14.74 6.49 6.17
N SER A 162 -15.98 6.98 6.13
CA SER A 162 -16.68 7.44 7.34
C SER A 162 -16.81 6.30 8.36
N SER A 163 -16.36 6.55 9.59
CA SER A 163 -16.41 5.61 10.70
C SER A 163 -17.84 5.15 11.02
N GLU A 164 -18.84 5.98 10.74
CA GLU A 164 -20.26 5.66 10.94
C GLU A 164 -20.75 4.54 10.02
N THR A 165 -20.12 4.40 8.85
CA THR A 165 -20.45 3.37 7.86
C THR A 165 -19.72 2.06 8.10
N VAL A 166 -18.65 2.08 8.92
CA VAL A 166 -17.84 0.90 9.25
C VAL A 166 -18.61 -0.02 10.19
N LYS A 167 -18.72 -1.28 9.81
CA LYS A 167 -19.23 -2.37 10.65
C LYS A 167 -18.05 -3.10 11.31
N ASP A 168 -17.19 -3.65 10.48
CA ASP A 168 -16.00 -4.40 10.89
C ASP A 168 -14.78 -3.87 10.13
N LYS A 169 -13.66 -3.73 10.84
CA LYS A 169 -12.38 -3.35 10.26
C LYS A 169 -11.28 -4.26 10.77
N TRP A 170 -10.52 -4.83 9.85
CA TRP A 170 -9.41 -5.72 10.17
C TRP A 170 -8.13 -5.23 9.55
N TRP A 171 -7.04 -5.33 10.31
CA TRP A 171 -5.68 -5.10 9.83
C TRP A 171 -4.94 -6.43 9.76
N TYR A 172 -4.22 -6.62 8.66
CA TYR A 172 -3.42 -7.80 8.39
C TYR A 172 -2.01 -7.42 7.96
N ILE A 173 -1.04 -8.27 8.31
CA ILE A 173 0.27 -8.30 7.65
C ILE A 173 0.15 -9.28 6.49
N LEU A 174 0.49 -8.83 5.29
CA LEU A 174 0.58 -9.70 4.12
C LEU A 174 1.94 -10.38 4.11
N GLN A 175 1.91 -11.71 4.05
CA GLN A 175 3.10 -12.55 3.94
C GLN A 175 3.49 -12.71 2.47
N GLY A 176 4.77 -12.95 2.19
CA GLY A 176 5.28 -13.08 0.81
C GLY A 176 4.62 -14.18 -0.01
N ASN A 177 4.04 -15.20 0.64
CA ASN A 177 3.28 -16.30 0.05
C ASN A 177 1.79 -15.99 -0.19
N GLY A 178 1.34 -14.75 0.02
CA GLY A 178 -0.07 -14.35 -0.08
C GLY A 178 -0.91 -14.62 1.17
N GLY A 179 -0.32 -15.20 2.23
CA GLY A 179 -0.97 -15.41 3.51
C GLY A 179 -1.25 -14.11 4.26
N GLU A 180 -2.26 -14.13 5.13
CA GLU A 180 -2.67 -12.98 5.94
C GLU A 180 -2.51 -13.29 7.43
N LYS A 181 -1.73 -12.48 8.14
CA LYS A 181 -1.58 -12.57 9.60
C LYS A 181 -2.38 -11.46 10.27
N LYS A 182 -3.38 -11.84 11.08
CA LYS A 182 -4.26 -10.90 11.82
C LYS A 182 -3.46 -10.02 12.77
N MET A 183 -3.68 -8.72 12.70
CA MET A 183 -2.95 -7.72 13.48
C MET A 183 -3.83 -6.98 14.48
N ALA A 184 -4.99 -6.48 14.04
CA ALA A 184 -5.94 -5.78 14.89
C ALA A 184 -7.35 -5.86 14.30
N TYR A 185 -8.36 -5.73 15.15
CA TYR A 185 -9.77 -5.72 14.77
C TYR A 185 -10.48 -4.53 15.42
N CYS A 186 -11.38 -3.90 14.69
CA CYS A 186 -12.31 -2.91 15.20
C CYS A 186 -13.75 -3.24 14.81
N ASN A 187 -14.67 -3.08 15.75
CA ASN A 187 -16.12 -3.14 15.54
C ASN A 187 -16.71 -1.75 15.81
N GLY A 188 -17.22 -1.09 14.77
CA GLY A 188 -17.59 0.31 14.85
C GLY A 188 -16.40 1.17 15.30
N THR A 189 -16.50 1.78 16.49
CA THR A 189 -15.46 2.63 17.10
C THR A 189 -14.56 1.92 18.12
N LYS A 190 -14.84 0.66 18.45
CA LYS A 190 -14.10 -0.10 19.46
C LYS A 190 -13.06 -0.99 18.80
N CYS A 191 -11.81 -0.93 19.25
CA CYS A 191 -10.72 -1.72 18.69
C CYS A 191 -10.06 -2.64 19.71
N SER A 192 -9.54 -3.77 19.24
CA SER A 192 -8.68 -4.66 19.99
C SER A 192 -7.30 -4.05 20.21
N SER A 193 -6.54 -4.59 21.16
CA SER A 193 -5.09 -4.39 21.18
C SER A 193 -4.43 -5.03 19.94
N ILE A 194 -3.18 -4.64 19.67
CA ILE A 194 -2.35 -5.30 18.66
C ILE A 194 -2.12 -6.77 19.04
N LEU A 195 -2.45 -7.67 18.11
CA LEU A 195 -2.40 -9.13 18.27
C LEU A 195 -1.00 -9.69 17.93
N CYS A 196 -0.28 -9.07 16.99
CA CYS A 196 1.05 -9.51 16.57
C CYS A 196 2.11 -9.14 17.63
N SER A 197 2.75 -10.16 18.22
CA SER A 197 3.82 -9.96 19.23
C SER A 197 4.97 -9.10 18.72
N GLU A 198 5.40 -9.31 17.48
CA GLU A 198 6.55 -8.62 16.85
C GLU A 198 6.36 -7.10 16.70
N TYR A 199 5.11 -6.64 16.64
CA TYR A 199 4.75 -5.22 16.52
C TYR A 199 4.04 -4.66 17.75
N LYS A 200 3.81 -5.46 18.79
CA LYS A 200 2.96 -5.08 19.95
C LYS A 200 3.43 -3.82 20.68
N THR A 201 4.75 -3.57 20.69
CA THR A 201 5.35 -2.40 21.35
C THR A 201 5.54 -1.20 20.43
N ARG A 202 5.38 -1.39 19.12
CA ARG A 202 5.66 -0.36 18.09
C ARG A 202 4.43 0.02 17.28
N MET A 203 3.40 -0.80 17.23
CA MET A 203 2.13 -0.43 16.61
C MET A 203 1.11 -0.04 17.67
N GLU A 204 0.28 0.93 17.32
CA GLU A 204 -0.87 1.32 18.14
C GLU A 204 -2.09 1.59 17.26
N ILE A 205 -3.26 1.44 17.89
CA ILE A 205 -4.52 1.90 17.33
C ILE A 205 -4.92 3.18 18.05
N ASN A 206 -5.05 4.27 17.31
CA ASN A 206 -5.58 5.53 17.81
C ASN A 206 -6.91 5.84 17.11
N GLY A 207 -8.02 5.73 17.84
CA GLY A 207 -9.37 5.70 17.25
C GLY A 207 -9.52 4.47 16.35
N LEU A 208 -9.65 4.69 15.03
CA LEU A 208 -9.62 3.63 14.02
C LEU A 208 -8.32 3.58 13.22
N SER A 209 -7.37 4.47 13.51
CA SER A 209 -6.13 4.59 12.75
C SER A 209 -5.05 3.66 13.27
N LEU A 210 -4.37 2.95 12.37
CA LEU A 210 -3.18 2.16 12.68
C LEU A 210 -1.93 3.01 12.51
N ILE A 211 -1.13 3.11 13.57
CA ILE A 211 0.11 3.89 13.59
C ILE A 211 1.27 2.93 13.87
N LEU A 212 2.31 2.97 13.04
CA LEU A 212 3.59 2.32 13.28
C LEU A 212 4.58 3.35 13.81
N LYS A 213 5.07 3.12 15.04
CA LYS A 213 6.05 3.96 15.73
C LYS A 213 7.47 3.47 15.51
N LYS A 214 8.39 4.43 15.50
CA LYS A 214 9.84 4.22 15.46
C LYS A 214 10.20 3.19 14.39
N VAL A 215 9.92 3.54 13.13
CA VAL A 215 10.23 2.72 11.96
C VAL A 215 11.69 2.27 12.00
N GLN A 216 11.94 1.02 11.63
CA GLN A 216 13.25 0.37 11.64
C GLN A 216 13.62 -0.10 10.24
N LEU A 217 14.91 -0.29 9.94
CA LEU A 217 15.35 -0.83 8.65
C LEU A 217 14.68 -2.19 8.34
N ALA A 218 14.46 -3.01 9.37
CA ALA A 218 13.78 -4.30 9.25
C ALA A 218 12.27 -4.18 8.89
N ASP A 219 11.69 -2.99 8.92
CA ASP A 219 10.32 -2.76 8.47
C ASP A 219 10.24 -2.57 6.94
N GLU A 220 11.37 -2.47 6.23
CA GLU A 220 11.37 -2.48 4.77
C GLU A 220 10.77 -3.80 4.24
N GLY A 221 9.87 -3.70 3.26
CA GLY A 221 9.09 -4.82 2.75
C GLY A 221 7.84 -5.14 3.58
N LEU A 222 7.60 -4.47 4.72
CA LEU A 222 6.37 -4.63 5.48
C LEU A 222 5.16 -4.24 4.61
N ARG A 223 4.27 -5.22 4.41
CA ARG A 223 3.00 -5.04 3.70
C ARG A 223 1.85 -5.17 4.67
N VAL A 224 1.03 -4.12 4.72
CA VAL A 224 -0.14 -4.05 5.58
C VAL A 224 -1.40 -3.90 4.74
N GLN A 225 -2.40 -4.73 5.03
CA GLN A 225 -3.72 -4.65 4.41
C GLN A 225 -4.78 -4.28 5.43
N CYS A 226 -5.63 -3.32 5.05
CA CYS A 226 -6.86 -2.99 5.75
C CYS A 226 -8.05 -3.61 5.00
N LYS A 227 -8.90 -4.36 5.70
CA LYS A 227 -10.20 -4.85 5.20
C LYS A 227 -11.32 -4.15 5.97
N ILE A 228 -12.22 -3.46 5.26
CA ILE A 228 -13.34 -2.73 5.86
C ILE A 228 -14.67 -3.28 5.33
N TRP A 229 -15.46 -3.89 6.20
CA TRP A 229 -16.87 -4.18 5.93
C TRP A 229 -17.73 -2.99 6.34
N ARG A 230 -18.52 -2.50 5.39
CA ARG A 230 -19.54 -1.47 5.66
C ARG A 230 -20.86 -2.11 6.05
N LYS A 231 -21.69 -1.41 6.83
CA LYS A 231 -22.95 -1.95 7.40
C LYS A 231 -23.91 -2.55 6.38
N ASN A 232 -23.91 -2.04 5.15
CA ASN A 232 -24.87 -2.42 4.10
C ASN A 232 -24.20 -3.09 2.88
N ASP A 233 -22.91 -3.42 2.97
CA ASP A 233 -22.17 -4.00 1.86
C ASP A 233 -21.85 -5.47 2.11
N ALA A 234 -21.99 -6.28 1.07
CA ALA A 234 -21.69 -7.71 1.12
C ALA A 234 -20.17 -8.00 1.08
N ALA A 235 -19.38 -7.13 0.46
CA ALA A 235 -17.95 -7.31 0.25
C ALA A 235 -17.13 -6.25 1.01
N PRO A 236 -15.97 -6.59 1.57
CA PRO A 236 -15.07 -5.62 2.16
C PRO A 236 -14.39 -4.76 1.09
N LEU A 237 -14.09 -3.52 1.47
CA LEU A 237 -13.11 -2.68 0.79
C LEU A 237 -11.71 -3.05 1.27
N LEU A 238 -10.78 -3.21 0.33
CA LEU A 238 -9.41 -3.62 0.61
C LEU A 238 -8.43 -2.50 0.25
N PHE A 239 -7.59 -2.12 1.21
CA PHE A 239 -6.55 -1.09 1.06
C PHE A 239 -5.19 -1.63 1.47
N ASN A 240 -4.14 -1.30 0.73
CA ASN A 240 -2.81 -1.87 0.94
C ASN A 240 -1.75 -0.78 1.06
N VAL A 241 -0.79 -1.00 1.97
CA VAL A 241 0.41 -0.16 2.13
C VAL A 241 1.64 -1.05 2.11
N LEU A 242 2.67 -0.62 1.40
CA LEU A 242 4.00 -1.22 1.38
C LEU A 242 5.03 -0.20 1.86
N LEU A 243 5.82 -0.55 2.87
CA LEU A 243 7.03 0.18 3.21
C LEU A 243 8.12 -0.26 2.22
N LYS A 244 8.29 0.52 1.14
CA LYS A 244 9.15 0.13 0.02
C LYS A 244 10.61 0.45 0.27
N HIS A 245 10.88 1.59 0.89
CA HIS A 245 12.23 2.02 1.21
C HIS A 245 12.28 2.55 2.64
N VAL A 246 13.21 2.03 3.45
CA VAL A 246 13.51 2.57 4.76
C VAL A 246 14.97 2.98 4.83
N SER A 247 15.23 4.27 4.93
CA SER A 247 16.58 4.81 5.01
C SER A 247 17.02 5.02 6.46
N ALA A 248 18.32 4.83 6.74
CA ALA A 248 18.89 5.20 8.02
C ALA A 248 18.78 6.73 8.21
N ASN A 249 18.30 7.15 9.37
CA ASN A 249 18.26 8.56 9.72
C ASN A 249 19.69 9.06 9.96
N PRO A 250 20.20 10.05 9.19
CA PRO A 250 21.57 10.51 9.33
C PRO A 250 21.87 11.10 10.72
N ARG A 251 20.84 11.43 11.51
CA ARG A 251 21.00 12.02 12.86
C ARG A 251 21.42 11.03 13.95
N THR A 252 21.34 9.71 13.74
CA THR A 252 21.72 8.70 14.76
C THR A 252 23.12 8.11 14.59
N GLY A 253 23.96 8.65 13.70
CA GLY A 253 25.28 8.07 13.41
C GLY A 253 26.44 9.03 13.17
N GLN A 254 26.26 10.35 13.32
CA GLN A 254 27.34 11.31 13.13
C GLN A 254 27.42 12.28 14.30
N SER A 255 28.17 11.88 15.33
CA SER A 255 28.98 12.84 16.06
C SER A 255 29.95 13.47 15.07
N LEU A 256 29.90 14.79 15.00
CA LEU A 256 30.82 15.65 14.28
C LEU A 256 32.27 15.32 14.65
N SER A 257 33.01 14.60 13.81
CA SER A 257 34.46 14.77 13.73
C SER A 257 34.76 15.93 12.80
N PHE A 258 34.77 17.13 13.39
CA PHE A 258 35.40 18.33 12.86
C PHE A 258 36.81 18.03 12.30
N TYR A 259 37.11 18.43 11.06
CA TYR A 259 37.90 19.64 10.78
C TYR A 259 38.11 19.83 9.27
N GLN A 260 37.63 20.98 8.78
CA GLN A 260 38.21 21.67 7.63
C GLN A 260 39.71 21.90 7.85
N ARG A 261 40.55 21.55 6.87
CA ARG A 261 41.52 22.48 6.23
C ARG A 261 42.55 21.71 5.41
N ARG A 262 42.50 21.86 4.08
CA ARG A 262 43.46 22.68 3.32
C ARG A 262 43.18 22.54 1.84
N TRP A 263 42.60 23.59 1.25
CA TRP A 263 43.07 24.02 -0.05
C TRP A 263 44.28 24.91 0.21
N SER A 264 45.44 24.48 -0.27
CA SER A 264 46.59 25.34 -0.49
C SER A 264 47.33 24.75 -1.68
N SER A 265 47.18 25.42 -2.81
CA SER A 265 48.11 25.43 -3.93
C SER A 265 49.57 25.29 -3.49
N LEU A 266 50.32 24.43 -4.17
CA LEU A 266 51.74 24.59 -4.52
C LEU A 266 52.18 23.35 -5.34
N SER A 267 52.15 23.46 -6.66
CA SER A 267 53.29 22.97 -7.46
C SER A 267 54.44 23.96 -7.28
N PRO A 268 55.73 23.64 -7.54
CA PRO A 268 56.27 22.45 -8.21
C PRO A 268 57.40 21.78 -7.42
N LEU A 269 57.85 20.59 -7.84
CA LEU A 269 59.28 20.21 -7.83
C LEU A 269 59.48 18.93 -8.63
N ILE A 270 60.25 19.11 -9.70
CA ILE A 270 60.84 18.11 -10.59
C ILE A 270 61.82 17.23 -9.78
N PRO A 271 61.83 15.90 -9.95
CA PRO A 271 63.02 15.09 -9.73
C PRO A 271 63.72 14.80 -11.07
N PRO A 272 65.07 14.70 -11.07
CA PRO A 272 65.85 14.50 -12.26
C PRO A 272 65.82 13.03 -12.70
N LEU A 273 65.62 12.82 -14.01
CA LEU A 273 66.40 11.94 -14.91
C LEU A 273 65.80 12.01 -16.31
#